data_AF-A0AAE3SGS2-F1
#
_entry.id   AF-A0AAE3SGS2-F1
#
_cell.length_a   1.000
_cell.length_b   1.000
_cell.length_c   1.000
_cell.angle_alpha   90.00
_cell.angle_beta   90.00
_cell.angle_gamma   90.00
#
_symmetry.space_group_name_H-M   'P 1'
#
loop_
_entity.id
_entity.type
_entity.pdbx_description
1 polymer ?
#
loop_
_entity_poly.entity_id
_entity_poly.type
_entity_poly.pdbx_seq_one_letter_code
_entity_poly.pdbx_strand_id
1 'polypeptide(L)'
;MHNYYHILGVTPNATLDQIKKAYRKKAMVLHPDINKADDAHEQFILLNEAYEYLLKTQGTHTNHYKRAQQQAQRQAEYQKEWEQKEREQARERAKAYAQMKYEAYLNSDIYKTTEALNLILDLFGLVFLLLFVFGIPVFTFLEHGIIGLAISAIIILPTAPIWFRLLIRFFVILNFKGIVDFKHSTIRSKMMKIMLFLILNIIILFAITLNTLIELKYIIAVYSVFITCGIIISRFFKSRYYKYLIKFGFAPFAINLLFLINYFIASNPTYETYWYSYSYHDPSPILPKITLENNRYDKYTGIRLIFDGEKIIGHGKITYLIKDGCLGFRVVKQTIIE
;
A
#
# COMPACT_ATOMS: atom_id res chain seq x y z
N MET A 1 -45.34 6.15 13.98
CA MET A 1 -44.81 6.39 12.62
C MET A 1 -46.00 6.32 11.67
N HIS A 2 -46.40 7.44 11.07
CA HIS A 2 -47.54 7.45 10.13
C HIS A 2 -47.19 6.59 8.90
N ASN A 3 -48.04 5.63 8.57
CA ASN A 3 -47.85 4.83 7.37
C ASN A 3 -48.30 5.64 6.15
N TYR A 4 -47.39 6.46 5.59
CA TYR A 4 -47.69 7.32 4.43
C TYR A 4 -48.20 6.54 3.20
N TYR A 5 -47.85 5.26 3.06
CA TYR A 5 -48.42 4.38 2.02
C TYR A 5 -49.91 4.12 2.28
N HIS A 6 -50.31 3.93 3.54
CA HIS A 6 -51.72 3.78 3.92
C HIS A 6 -52.50 5.09 3.71
N ILE A 7 -51.92 6.24 4.03
CA ILE A 7 -52.52 7.57 3.77
C ILE A 7 -52.79 7.77 2.28
N LEU A 8 -51.89 7.33 1.40
CA LEU A 8 -52.11 7.35 -0.05
C LEU A 8 -52.94 6.17 -0.58
N GLY A 9 -53.18 5.14 0.23
CA GLY A 9 -53.92 3.94 -0.16
C GLY A 9 -53.16 3.06 -1.16
N VAL A 10 -51.84 3.02 -1.05
CA VAL A 10 -50.95 2.25 -1.92
C VAL A 10 -50.18 1.22 -1.11
N THR A 11 -49.66 0.18 -1.76
CA THR A 11 -48.81 -0.80 -1.08
C THR A 11 -47.42 -0.21 -0.80
N PRO A 12 -46.67 -0.71 0.20
CA PRO A 12 -45.29 -0.29 0.46
C PRO A 12 -44.35 -0.46 -0.75
N ASN A 13 -44.69 -1.36 -1.68
CA ASN A 13 -43.94 -1.61 -2.91
C ASN A 13 -44.47 -0.82 -4.12
N ALA A 14 -45.31 0.20 -3.91
CA ALA A 14 -45.87 0.99 -4.99
C ALA A 14 -44.79 1.79 -5.72
N THR A 15 -44.85 1.75 -7.05
CA THR A 15 -43.99 2.54 -7.93
C THR A 15 -44.30 4.04 -7.82
N LEU A 16 -43.34 4.89 -8.20
CA LEU A 16 -43.53 6.34 -8.24
C LEU A 16 -44.77 6.77 -9.03
N ASP A 17 -45.06 6.08 -10.14
CA ASP A 17 -46.23 6.38 -10.97
C ASP A 17 -47.54 6.01 -10.28
N GLN A 18 -47.55 4.90 -9.53
CA GLN A 18 -48.70 4.52 -8.70
C GLN A 18 -48.94 5.51 -7.55
N ILE A 19 -47.87 5.98 -6.89
CA ILE A 19 -47.93 7.01 -5.84
C ILE A 19 -48.51 8.31 -6.40
N LYS A 20 -48.00 8.80 -7.54
CA LYS A 20 -48.52 10.00 -8.22
C LYS A 20 -49.98 9.85 -8.64
N LYS A 21 -50.38 8.67 -9.12
CA LYS A 21 -51.76 8.40 -9.54
C LYS A 21 -52.72 8.37 -8.34
N ALA A 22 -52.33 7.74 -7.23
CA ALA A 22 -53.12 7.67 -6.02
C ALA A 22 -53.29 9.04 -5.36
N TYR A 23 -52.22 9.85 -5.31
CA TYR A 23 -52.28 11.23 -4.82
C TYR A 23 -53.30 12.06 -5.59
N ARG A 24 -53.23 12.08 -6.94
CA ARG A 24 -54.19 12.84 -7.78
C ARG A 24 -55.63 12.44 -7.50
N LYS A 25 -55.90 11.14 -7.38
CA LYS A 25 -57.25 10.63 -7.11
C LYS A 25 -57.77 11.07 -5.74
N LYS A 26 -56.93 11.01 -4.71
CA LYS A 26 -57.31 11.41 -3.34
C LYS A 26 -57.41 12.93 -3.18
N ALA A 27 -56.52 13.70 -3.83
CA ALA A 27 -56.52 15.16 -3.77
C ALA A 27 -57.82 15.76 -4.34
N MET A 28 -58.40 15.15 -5.39
CA MET A 28 -59.69 15.58 -5.94
C MET A 28 -60.87 15.34 -4.99
N VAL A 29 -60.79 14.34 -4.12
CA VAL A 29 -61.86 14.00 -3.17
C VAL A 29 -61.70 14.76 -1.85
N LEU A 30 -60.45 14.96 -1.41
CA LEU A 30 -60.11 15.57 -0.12
C LEU A 30 -59.84 17.09 -0.20
N HIS A 31 -60.06 17.72 -1.36
CA HIS A 31 -59.87 19.15 -1.51
C HIS A 31 -60.83 19.91 -0.57
N PRO A 32 -60.37 20.92 0.22
CA PRO A 32 -61.22 21.67 1.14
C PRO A 32 -62.46 22.32 0.50
N ASP A 33 -62.38 22.68 -0.78
CA ASP A 33 -63.53 23.24 -1.52
C ASP A 33 -64.62 22.21 -1.85
N ILE A 34 -64.27 20.92 -1.88
CA ILE A 34 -65.18 19.81 -2.27
C ILE A 34 -65.62 19.03 -1.03
N ASN A 35 -64.71 18.79 -0.10
CA ASN A 35 -64.97 18.09 1.16
C ASN A 35 -65.27 19.08 2.28
N LYS A 36 -66.54 19.13 2.72
CA LYS A 36 -67.01 20.02 3.79
C LYS A 36 -66.92 19.41 5.20
N ALA A 37 -66.19 18.31 5.37
CA ALA A 37 -65.95 17.74 6.69
C ALA A 37 -65.08 18.68 7.55
N ASP A 38 -65.31 18.69 8.86
CA ASP A 38 -64.60 19.56 9.80
C ASP A 38 -63.08 19.31 9.84
N ASP A 39 -62.64 18.12 9.38
CA ASP A 39 -61.23 17.69 9.33
C ASP A 39 -60.62 17.68 7.91
N ALA A 40 -61.34 18.19 6.90
CA ALA A 40 -60.90 18.15 5.50
C ALA A 40 -59.54 18.84 5.27
N HIS A 41 -59.26 19.92 6.01
CA HIS A 41 -58.01 20.65 5.93
C HIS A 41 -56.82 19.81 6.44
N GLU A 42 -56.96 19.18 7.60
CA GLU A 42 -55.92 18.33 8.19
C GLU A 42 -55.66 17.08 7.34
N GLN A 43 -56.72 16.46 6.80
CA GLN A 43 -56.58 15.32 5.90
C GLN A 43 -55.84 15.68 4.62
N PHE A 44 -56.06 16.87 4.07
CA PHE A 44 -55.36 17.34 2.87
C PHE A 44 -53.88 17.64 3.15
N ILE A 45 -53.55 18.22 4.31
CA ILE A 45 -52.17 18.44 4.75
C ILE A 45 -51.43 17.10 4.86
N LEU A 46 -52.03 16.11 5.53
CA LEU A 46 -51.45 14.77 5.69
C LEU A 46 -51.26 14.05 4.34
N LEU A 47 -52.18 14.25 3.39
CA LEU A 47 -52.05 13.70 2.04
C LEU A 47 -50.85 14.30 1.29
N ASN A 48 -50.65 15.61 1.39
CA ASN A 48 -49.51 16.31 0.78
C ASN A 48 -48.19 15.88 1.41
N GLU A 49 -48.13 15.83 2.75
CA GLU A 49 -46.95 15.37 3.49
C GLU A 49 -46.55 13.94 3.08
N ALA A 50 -47.54 13.03 3.01
CA ALA A 50 -47.33 11.66 2.56
C ALA A 50 -46.77 11.59 1.13
N TYR A 51 -47.30 12.41 0.23
CA TYR A 51 -46.88 12.44 -1.17
C TYR A 51 -45.45 12.98 -1.33
N GLU A 52 -45.12 14.10 -0.68
CA GLU A 52 -43.78 14.69 -0.76
C GLU A 52 -42.72 13.75 -0.19
N TYR A 53 -42.99 13.15 0.96
CA TYR A 53 -42.08 12.21 1.61
C TYR A 53 -41.81 10.98 0.73
N LEU A 54 -42.85 10.37 0.18
CA LEU A 54 -42.71 9.19 -0.70
C LEU A 54 -42.04 9.55 -2.02
N LEU A 55 -42.34 10.72 -2.61
CA LEU A 55 -41.72 11.18 -3.84
C LEU A 55 -40.21 11.39 -3.67
N LYS A 56 -39.79 11.99 -2.55
CA LYS A 56 -38.37 12.18 -2.23
C LYS A 56 -37.67 10.84 -2.02
N THR A 57 -38.25 9.95 -1.23
CA THR A 57 -37.61 8.68 -0.86
C THR A 57 -37.53 7.70 -2.04
N GLN A 58 -38.64 7.46 -2.73
CA GLN A 58 -38.68 6.54 -3.88
C GLN A 58 -38.01 7.13 -5.13
N GLY A 59 -38.12 8.46 -5.32
CA GLY A 59 -37.49 9.19 -6.42
C GLY A 59 -35.97 9.18 -6.32
N THR A 60 -35.44 9.41 -5.11
CA THR A 60 -34.00 9.37 -4.85
C THR A 60 -33.44 7.97 -5.05
N HIS A 61 -34.11 6.93 -4.53
CA HIS A 61 -33.66 5.54 -4.68
C HIS A 61 -33.61 5.10 -6.15
N THR A 62 -34.66 5.41 -6.92
CA THR A 62 -34.74 5.06 -8.36
C THR A 62 -33.68 5.79 -9.19
N ASN A 63 -33.49 7.09 -8.94
CA ASN A 63 -32.49 7.89 -9.66
C ASN A 63 -31.06 7.47 -9.29
N HIS A 64 -30.80 7.13 -8.02
CA HIS A 64 -29.51 6.63 -7.57
C HIS A 64 -29.16 5.30 -8.26
N TYR A 65 -30.11 4.36 -8.30
CA TYR A 65 -29.91 3.08 -8.99
C TYR A 65 -29.65 3.25 -10.49
N LYS A 66 -30.45 4.07 -11.19
CA LYS A 66 -30.25 4.35 -12.63
C LYS A 66 -28.89 5.00 -12.90
N ARG A 67 -28.48 5.97 -12.09
CA ARG A 67 -27.16 6.62 -12.21
C ARG A 67 -26.02 5.65 -11.95
N ALA A 68 -26.14 4.80 -10.92
CA ALA A 68 -25.15 3.78 -10.61
C ALA A 68 -25.00 2.76 -11.76
N GLN A 69 -26.11 2.30 -12.34
CA GLN A 69 -26.11 1.39 -13.48
C GLN A 69 -25.46 2.01 -14.72
N GLN A 70 -25.80 3.26 -15.05
CA GLN A 70 -25.18 3.99 -16.17
C GLN A 70 -23.68 4.26 -15.93
N GLN A 71 -23.27 4.52 -14.70
CA GLN A 71 -21.85 4.65 -14.36
C GLN A 71 -21.12 3.32 -14.51
N ALA A 72 -21.69 2.21 -14.02
CA ALA A 72 -21.12 0.88 -14.16
C ALA A 72 -20.99 0.47 -15.65
N GLN A 73 -21.99 0.76 -16.47
CA GLN A 73 -21.95 0.52 -17.91
C GLN A 73 -20.83 1.31 -18.60
N ARG A 74 -20.73 2.62 -18.33
CA ARG A 74 -19.65 3.46 -18.89
C ARG A 74 -18.26 2.99 -18.45
N GLN A 75 -18.11 2.56 -17.20
CA GLN A 75 -16.86 1.99 -16.71
C GLN A 75 -16.51 0.69 -17.43
N ALA A 76 -17.50 -0.20 -17.64
CA ALA A 76 -17.30 -1.45 -18.37
C ALA A 76 -16.96 -1.22 -19.85
N GLU A 77 -17.60 -0.26 -20.51
CA GLU A 77 -17.29 0.15 -21.89
C GLU A 77 -15.90 0.76 -21.99
N TYR A 78 -15.57 1.71 -21.10
CA TYR A 78 -14.23 2.29 -21.01
C TYR A 78 -13.15 1.22 -20.81
N GLN A 79 -13.40 0.24 -19.94
CA GLN A 79 -12.49 -0.87 -19.69
C GLN A 79 -12.28 -1.72 -20.95
N LYS A 80 -13.35 -2.07 -21.67
CA LYS A 80 -13.26 -2.82 -22.93
C LYS A 80 -12.49 -2.06 -24.01
N GLU A 81 -12.77 -0.77 -24.18
CA GLU A 81 -12.03 0.08 -25.12
C GLU A 81 -10.55 0.19 -24.75
N TRP A 82 -10.25 0.37 -23.46
CA TRP A 82 -8.89 0.44 -22.96
C TRP A 82 -8.13 -0.86 -23.24
N GLU A 83 -8.76 -2.02 -22.97
CA GLU A 83 -8.17 -3.33 -23.26
C GLU A 83 -7.97 -3.57 -24.76
N GLN A 84 -8.88 -3.11 -25.61
CA GLN A 84 -8.72 -3.21 -27.07
C GLN A 84 -7.55 -2.36 -27.54
N LYS A 85 -7.50 -1.09 -27.13
CA LYS A 85 -6.39 -0.17 -27.45
C LYS A 85 -5.05 -0.71 -26.93
N GLU A 86 -5.02 -1.28 -25.73
CA GLU A 86 -3.79 -1.86 -25.18
C GLU A 86 -3.35 -3.10 -25.97
N ARG A 87 -4.29 -3.99 -26.33
CA ARG A 87 -4.02 -5.16 -27.18
C ARG A 87 -3.49 -4.77 -28.56
N GLU A 88 -4.09 -3.76 -29.18
CA GLU A 88 -3.62 -3.21 -30.46
C GLU A 88 -2.20 -2.65 -30.34
N GLN A 89 -1.96 -1.79 -29.35
CA GLN A 89 -0.62 -1.25 -29.08
C GLN A 89 0.41 -2.35 -28.79
N ALA A 90 0.03 -3.39 -28.04
CA ALA A 90 0.90 -4.53 -27.77
C ALA A 90 1.23 -5.29 -29.06
N ARG A 91 0.24 -5.49 -29.94
CA ARG A 91 0.43 -6.13 -31.25
C ARG A 91 1.32 -5.30 -32.17
N GLU A 92 1.17 -3.98 -32.20
CA GLU A 92 2.04 -3.10 -32.97
C GLU A 92 3.49 -3.13 -32.47
N ARG A 93 3.70 -3.09 -31.15
CA ARG A 93 5.02 -3.28 -30.56
C ARG A 93 5.62 -4.63 -30.94
N ALA A 94 4.83 -5.70 -30.85
CA ALA A 94 5.28 -7.04 -31.23
C ALA A 94 5.68 -7.12 -32.71
N LYS A 95 4.91 -6.49 -33.62
CA LYS A 95 5.28 -6.37 -35.03
C LYS A 95 6.59 -5.61 -35.22
N ALA A 96 6.74 -4.47 -34.54
CA ALA A 96 7.98 -3.70 -34.59
C ALA A 96 9.19 -4.53 -34.13
N TYR A 97 9.07 -5.31 -33.06
CA TYR A 97 10.14 -6.20 -32.61
C TYR A 97 10.42 -7.35 -33.57
N ALA A 98 9.38 -7.95 -34.15
CA ALA A 98 9.54 -9.02 -35.13
C ALA A 98 10.31 -8.53 -36.39
N GLN A 99 10.20 -7.24 -36.71
CA GLN A 99 10.91 -6.61 -37.82
C GLN A 99 12.32 -6.11 -37.45
N MET A 100 12.64 -5.97 -36.16
CA MET A 100 13.96 -5.54 -35.73
C MET A 100 15.00 -6.65 -35.92
N LYS A 101 16.20 -6.27 -36.37
CA LYS A 101 17.36 -7.18 -36.34
C LYS A 101 17.61 -7.61 -34.88
N TYR A 102 17.91 -8.89 -34.68
CA TYR A 102 18.10 -9.47 -33.34
C TYR A 102 19.09 -8.69 -32.46
N GLU A 103 20.20 -8.22 -33.02
CA GLU A 103 21.20 -7.40 -32.32
C GLU A 103 20.64 -6.04 -31.86
N ALA A 104 19.75 -5.43 -32.64
CA ALA A 104 19.07 -4.19 -32.27
C ALA A 104 18.04 -4.44 -31.15
N TYR A 105 17.35 -5.59 -31.20
CA TYR A 105 16.43 -6.01 -30.15
C TYR A 105 17.13 -6.20 -28.80
N LEU A 106 18.26 -6.91 -28.76
CA LEU A 106 19.07 -7.09 -27.54
C LEU A 106 19.55 -5.75 -26.95
N ASN A 107 19.74 -4.74 -27.80
CA ASN A 107 20.17 -3.42 -27.38
C ASN A 107 19.03 -2.46 -27.02
N SER A 108 17.78 -2.84 -27.28
CA SER A 108 16.60 -2.03 -26.96
C SER A 108 16.45 -1.81 -25.45
N ASP A 109 15.86 -0.68 -25.06
CA ASP A 109 15.57 -0.38 -23.64
C ASP A 109 14.68 -1.47 -23.04
N ILE A 110 13.76 -2.05 -23.82
CA ILE A 110 12.75 -2.99 -23.34
C ILE A 110 13.37 -4.34 -22.99
N TYR A 111 14.18 -4.91 -23.89
CA TYR A 111 14.89 -6.16 -23.60
C TYR A 111 15.75 -6.02 -22.34
N LYS A 112 16.53 -4.94 -22.26
CA LYS A 112 17.36 -4.65 -21.08
C LYS A 112 16.54 -4.48 -19.81
N THR A 113 15.36 -3.86 -19.87
CA THR A 113 14.48 -3.75 -18.69
C THR A 113 13.87 -5.07 -18.27
N THR A 114 13.46 -5.92 -19.21
CA THR A 114 12.89 -7.25 -18.91
C THR A 114 13.97 -8.14 -18.31
N GLU A 115 15.17 -8.12 -18.87
CA GLU A 115 16.30 -8.88 -18.36
C GLU A 115 16.71 -8.44 -16.95
N ALA A 116 16.75 -7.12 -16.72
CA ALA A 116 16.97 -6.57 -15.39
C ALA A 116 15.89 -7.03 -14.39
N LEU A 117 14.60 -6.93 -14.73
CA LEU A 117 13.49 -7.36 -13.88
C LEU A 117 13.55 -8.85 -13.54
N ASN A 118 13.86 -9.70 -14.52
CA ASN A 118 14.01 -11.13 -14.29
C ASN A 118 15.14 -11.43 -13.31
N LEU A 119 16.31 -10.79 -13.47
CA LEU A 119 17.41 -10.96 -12.54
C LEU A 119 17.04 -10.51 -11.12
N ILE A 120 16.31 -9.40 -10.99
CA ILE A 120 15.86 -8.89 -9.69
C ILE A 120 14.89 -9.87 -9.04
N LEU A 121 13.89 -10.36 -9.78
CA LEU A 121 12.94 -11.35 -9.28
C LEU A 121 13.65 -12.64 -8.88
N ASP A 122 14.66 -13.06 -9.65
CA ASP A 122 15.45 -14.24 -9.35
C ASP A 122 16.34 -14.03 -8.10
N LEU A 123 16.90 -12.82 -7.88
CA LEU A 123 17.60 -12.44 -6.64
C LEU A 123 16.67 -12.40 -5.43
N PHE A 124 15.52 -11.74 -5.52
CA PHE A 124 14.53 -11.73 -4.45
C PHE A 124 14.02 -13.14 -4.14
N GLY A 125 13.78 -13.94 -5.19
CA GLY A 125 13.41 -15.34 -5.07
C GLY A 125 14.49 -16.15 -4.36
N LEU A 126 15.77 -15.89 -4.61
CA LEU A 126 16.88 -16.52 -3.88
C LEU A 126 16.91 -16.09 -2.41
N VAL A 127 16.85 -14.79 -2.11
CA VAL A 127 16.85 -14.30 -0.72
C VAL A 127 15.68 -14.91 0.04
N PHE A 128 14.50 -14.97 -0.58
CA PHE A 128 13.33 -15.61 0.00
C PHE A 128 13.55 -17.12 0.20
N LEU A 129 14.12 -17.82 -0.78
CA LEU A 129 14.48 -19.23 -0.67
C LEU A 129 15.45 -19.46 0.48
N LEU A 130 16.47 -18.64 0.64
CA LEU A 130 17.45 -18.75 1.72
C LEU A 130 16.78 -18.52 3.09
N LEU A 131 15.92 -17.51 3.21
CA LEU A 131 15.13 -17.26 4.42
C LEU A 131 14.16 -18.40 4.72
N PHE A 132 13.54 -18.99 3.69
CA PHE A 132 12.54 -20.04 3.86
C PHE A 132 13.18 -21.39 4.20
N VAL A 133 14.27 -21.74 3.52
CA VAL A 133 14.96 -23.04 3.67
C VAL A 133 15.92 -23.05 4.87
N PHE A 134 16.57 -21.92 5.18
CA PHE A 134 17.51 -21.85 6.31
C PHE A 134 16.96 -21.01 7.46
N GLY A 135 16.35 -19.86 7.18
CA GLY A 135 15.85 -18.96 8.22
C GLY A 135 14.73 -19.58 9.06
N ILE A 136 13.71 -20.18 8.43
CA ILE A 136 12.58 -20.79 9.16
C ILE A 136 13.06 -21.95 10.05
N PRO A 137 13.85 -22.94 9.58
CA PRO A 137 14.33 -24.01 10.44
C PRO A 137 15.22 -23.53 11.59
N VAL A 138 16.11 -22.56 11.33
CA VAL A 138 16.95 -21.98 12.38
C VAL A 138 16.09 -21.29 13.43
N PHE A 139 15.13 -20.48 13.00
CA PHE A 139 14.21 -19.78 13.90
C PHE A 139 13.38 -20.77 14.74
N THR A 140 12.75 -21.76 14.11
CA THR A 140 11.94 -22.74 14.84
C THR A 140 12.78 -23.62 15.75
N PHE A 141 14.04 -23.89 15.39
CA PHE A 141 14.99 -24.59 16.26
C PHE A 141 15.36 -23.78 17.51
N LEU A 142 15.65 -22.49 17.36
CA LEU A 142 16.00 -21.63 18.49
C LEU A 142 14.84 -21.55 19.50
N GLU A 143 13.59 -21.61 19.02
CA GLU A 143 12.40 -21.44 19.85
C GLU A 143 11.87 -22.75 20.45
N HIS A 144 11.87 -23.83 19.66
CA HIS A 144 11.22 -25.10 20.03
C HIS A 144 12.16 -26.31 19.94
N GLY A 145 13.47 -26.07 19.76
CA GLY A 145 14.48 -27.11 19.63
C GLY A 145 14.19 -28.06 18.46
N ILE A 146 14.40 -29.36 18.71
CA ILE A 146 14.25 -30.41 17.69
C ILE A 146 12.80 -30.51 17.16
N ILE A 147 11.80 -30.21 18.01
CA ILE A 147 10.38 -30.23 17.62
C ILE A 147 10.10 -29.15 16.58
N GLY A 148 10.68 -27.96 16.75
CA GLY A 148 10.58 -26.88 15.77
C GLY A 148 11.20 -27.21 14.42
N LEU A 149 12.32 -27.94 14.41
CA LEU A 149 12.91 -28.46 13.16
C LEU A 149 11.98 -29.43 12.45
N ALA A 150 11.38 -30.37 13.18
CA ALA A 150 10.43 -31.33 12.60
C ALA A 150 9.22 -30.63 11.96
N ILE A 151 8.67 -29.60 12.61
CA ILE A 151 7.57 -28.79 12.06
C ILE A 151 8.01 -28.05 10.79
N SER A 152 9.19 -27.42 10.80
CA SER A 152 9.70 -26.73 9.61
C SER A 152 9.95 -27.69 8.43
N ALA A 153 10.42 -28.91 8.70
CA ALA A 153 10.64 -29.93 7.69
C ALA A 153 9.32 -30.37 7.01
N ILE A 154 8.23 -30.49 7.78
CA ILE A 154 6.90 -30.82 7.25
C ILE A 154 6.40 -29.73 6.28
N ILE A 155 6.77 -28.47 6.48
CA ILE A 155 6.38 -27.34 5.62
C ILE A 155 7.29 -27.23 4.39
N ILE A 156 8.60 -27.45 4.57
CA ILE A 156 9.61 -27.25 3.52
C ILE A 156 9.64 -28.42 2.53
N LEU A 157 9.54 -29.67 3.01
CA LEU A 157 9.67 -30.85 2.14
C LEU A 157 8.63 -30.89 1.01
N PRO A 158 7.33 -30.62 1.23
CA PRO A 158 6.34 -30.58 0.15
C PRO A 158 6.60 -29.48 -0.87
N THR A 159 7.21 -28.37 -0.44
CA THR A 159 7.51 -27.23 -1.31
C THR A 159 8.92 -27.30 -1.94
N ALA A 160 9.76 -28.25 -1.50
CA ALA A 160 11.12 -28.42 -1.97
C ALA A 160 11.28 -28.50 -3.50
N PRO A 161 10.39 -29.15 -4.28
CA PRO A 161 10.52 -29.17 -5.75
C PRO A 161 10.42 -27.78 -6.39
N ILE A 162 9.61 -26.88 -5.82
CA ILE A 162 9.44 -25.50 -6.30
C ILE A 162 10.73 -24.73 -6.06
N TRP A 163 11.27 -24.82 -4.85
CA TRP A 163 12.52 -24.17 -4.46
C TRP A 163 13.71 -24.71 -5.24
N PHE A 164 13.77 -26.01 -5.47
CA PHE A 164 14.83 -26.65 -6.25
C PHE A 164 14.85 -26.15 -7.70
N ARG A 165 13.68 -25.98 -8.34
CA ARG A 165 13.58 -25.41 -9.69
C ARG A 165 14.07 -23.95 -9.73
N LEU A 166 13.72 -23.14 -8.72
CA LEU A 166 14.20 -21.76 -8.60
C LEU A 166 15.72 -21.71 -8.39
N LEU A 167 16.26 -22.60 -7.56
CA LEU A 167 17.69 -22.70 -7.28
C LEU A 167 18.49 -23.10 -8.53
N ILE A 168 18.04 -24.10 -9.30
CA ILE A 168 18.66 -24.46 -10.58
C ILE A 168 18.65 -23.27 -11.54
N ARG A 169 17.48 -22.62 -11.70
CA ARG A 169 17.35 -21.45 -12.58
C ARG A 169 18.35 -20.37 -12.20
N PHE A 170 18.51 -20.09 -10.91
CA PHE A 170 19.47 -19.11 -10.41
C PHE A 170 20.93 -19.51 -10.69
N PHE A 171 21.31 -20.77 -10.44
CA PHE A 171 22.67 -21.26 -10.72
C PHE A 171 23.02 -21.21 -12.22
N VAL A 172 22.05 -21.46 -13.10
CA VAL A 172 22.24 -21.34 -14.56
C VAL A 172 22.53 -19.87 -14.95
N ILE A 173 21.87 -18.91 -14.30
CA ILE A 173 22.07 -17.47 -14.54
C ILE A 173 23.43 -17.00 -13.97
N LEU A 174 23.81 -17.47 -12.78
CA LEU A 174 25.09 -17.16 -12.14
C LEU A 174 26.31 -17.86 -12.75
N ASN A 175 26.14 -18.71 -13.75
CA ASN A 175 27.28 -19.29 -14.45
C ASN A 175 28.23 -18.14 -14.84
N PHE A 176 29.53 -18.25 -14.53
CA PHE A 176 30.47 -17.11 -14.53
C PHE A 176 30.45 -16.31 -15.85
N LYS A 177 30.12 -17.01 -16.94
CA LYS A 177 29.90 -16.44 -18.27
C LYS A 177 28.64 -15.55 -18.37
N GLY A 178 27.52 -15.91 -17.74
CA GLY A 178 26.28 -15.13 -17.66
C GLY A 178 26.36 -13.87 -16.78
N ILE A 179 27.21 -13.86 -15.75
CA ILE A 179 27.52 -12.66 -14.96
C ILE A 179 28.44 -11.70 -15.72
N VAL A 180 29.40 -12.22 -16.49
CA VAL A 180 30.28 -11.40 -17.35
C VAL A 180 29.53 -10.91 -18.59
N ASP A 181 28.66 -11.76 -19.16
CA ASP A 181 27.71 -11.43 -20.23
C ASP A 181 26.50 -10.63 -19.72
N PHE A 182 26.37 -10.43 -18.40
CA PHE A 182 25.51 -9.40 -17.79
C PHE A 182 26.10 -8.04 -18.15
N LYS A 183 25.87 -7.74 -19.42
CA LYS A 183 26.55 -6.72 -20.19
C LYS A 183 26.45 -5.40 -19.43
N HIS A 184 27.53 -4.63 -19.46
CA HIS A 184 27.60 -3.27 -18.89
C HIS A 184 26.39 -2.38 -19.27
N SER A 185 25.67 -2.71 -20.36
CA SER A 185 24.45 -2.06 -20.79
C SER A 185 23.20 -2.32 -19.94
N THR A 186 23.06 -3.48 -19.28
CA THR A 186 21.86 -3.82 -18.49
C THR A 186 21.86 -3.08 -17.16
N ILE A 187 23.01 -3.03 -16.48
CA ILE A 187 23.25 -2.18 -15.28
C ILE A 187 23.02 -0.70 -15.60
N ARG A 188 23.41 -0.26 -16.80
CA ARG A 188 23.24 1.15 -17.23
C ARG A 188 21.81 1.48 -17.68
N SER A 189 20.91 0.50 -17.71
CA SER A 189 19.52 0.73 -18.12
C SER A 189 18.84 1.74 -17.21
N LYS A 190 17.89 2.50 -17.78
CA LYS A 190 17.10 3.50 -17.07
C LYS A 190 16.39 2.89 -15.85
N MET A 191 15.82 1.70 -15.98
CA MET A 191 15.10 1.06 -14.88
C MET A 191 16.03 0.63 -13.74
N MET A 192 17.22 0.09 -14.04
CA MET A 192 18.20 -0.26 -13.01
C MET A 192 18.62 0.95 -12.18
N LYS A 193 18.74 2.13 -12.79
CA LYS A 193 19.01 3.38 -12.05
C LYS A 193 17.87 3.75 -11.10
N ILE A 194 16.61 3.65 -11.55
CA ILE A 194 15.45 3.90 -10.67
C ILE A 194 15.46 2.93 -9.50
N MET A 195 15.72 1.65 -9.76
CA MET A 195 15.71 0.63 -8.71
C MET A 195 16.85 0.83 -7.71
N LEU A 196 18.08 1.03 -8.17
CA LEU A 196 19.22 1.27 -7.28
C LEU A 196 18.97 2.52 -6.42
N PHE A 197 18.33 3.54 -6.99
CA PHE A 197 17.92 4.72 -6.25
C PHE A 197 16.80 4.43 -5.24
N LEU A 198 15.85 3.55 -5.55
CA LEU A 198 14.80 3.11 -4.62
C LEU A 198 15.39 2.30 -3.46
N ILE A 199 16.31 1.38 -3.75
CA ILE A 199 17.05 0.60 -2.73
C ILE A 199 17.82 1.56 -1.82
N LEU A 200 18.55 2.53 -2.39
CA LEU A 200 19.24 3.56 -1.61
C LEU A 200 18.29 4.33 -0.69
N ASN A 201 17.10 4.68 -1.20
CA ASN A 201 16.08 5.36 -0.39
C ASN A 201 15.55 4.50 0.77
N ILE A 202 15.38 3.20 0.56
CA ILE A 202 15.00 2.27 1.63
C ILE A 202 16.12 2.16 2.66
N ILE A 203 17.38 2.01 2.22
CA ILE A 203 18.53 1.94 3.12
C ILE A 203 18.60 3.21 3.98
N ILE A 204 18.46 4.40 3.38
CA ILE A 204 18.50 5.67 4.13
C ILE A 204 17.31 5.76 5.11
N LEU A 205 16.11 5.33 4.70
CA LEU A 205 14.94 5.31 5.58
C LEU A 205 15.19 4.49 6.84
N PHE A 206 15.68 3.26 6.70
CA PHE A 206 15.94 2.37 7.84
C PHE A 206 17.17 2.78 8.65
N ALA A 207 18.27 3.15 7.99
CA ALA A 207 19.53 3.46 8.66
C ALA A 207 19.54 4.84 9.33
N ILE A 208 18.74 5.79 8.85
CA ILE A 208 18.79 7.19 9.29
C ILE A 208 17.43 7.67 9.77
N THR A 209 16.41 7.63 8.92
CA THR A 209 15.11 8.25 9.23
C THR A 209 14.44 7.59 10.44
N LEU A 210 14.46 6.26 10.53
CA LEU A 210 13.92 5.53 11.68
C LEU A 210 14.75 5.69 12.97
N ASN A 211 16.02 6.09 12.86
CA ASN A 211 16.87 6.42 14.01
C ASN A 211 16.65 7.85 14.53
N THR A 212 15.77 8.62 13.90
CA THR A 212 15.39 9.95 14.38
C THR A 212 14.25 9.83 15.39
N LEU A 213 14.31 10.59 16.49
CA LEU A 213 13.27 10.62 17.54
C LEU A 213 12.00 11.36 17.05
N ILE A 214 11.29 10.76 16.09
CA ILE A 214 10.00 11.21 15.57
C ILE A 214 9.00 10.05 15.61
N GLU A 215 7.75 10.33 15.99
CA GLU A 215 6.71 9.28 15.99
C GLU A 215 6.41 8.81 14.56
N LEU A 216 6.18 7.51 14.40
CA LEU A 216 5.98 6.87 13.10
C LEU A 216 4.84 7.53 12.29
N LYS A 217 3.77 7.98 12.95
CA LYS A 217 2.64 8.66 12.29
C LYS A 217 3.04 9.95 11.57
N TYR A 218 4.00 10.70 12.12
CA TYR A 218 4.50 11.94 11.49
C TYR A 218 5.43 11.63 10.33
N ILE A 219 6.27 10.59 10.46
CA ILE A 219 7.11 10.11 9.35
C ILE A 219 6.20 9.69 8.18
N ILE A 220 5.18 8.86 8.43
CA ILE A 220 4.22 8.44 7.40
C ILE A 220 3.51 9.65 6.78
N ALA A 221 3.05 10.60 7.59
CA ALA A 221 2.39 11.81 7.10
C ALA A 221 3.30 12.61 6.15
N VAL A 222 4.55 12.89 6.54
CA VAL A 222 5.52 13.62 5.70
C VAL A 222 5.80 12.87 4.40
N TYR A 223 6.05 11.56 4.44
CA TYR A 223 6.27 10.76 3.22
C TYR A 223 5.05 10.77 2.30
N SER A 224 3.84 10.67 2.85
CA SER A 224 2.61 10.72 2.03
C SER A 224 2.43 12.07 1.32
N VAL A 225 2.76 13.20 1.98
CA VAL A 225 2.70 14.53 1.36
C VAL A 225 3.71 14.64 0.22
N PHE A 226 4.97 14.26 0.42
CA PHE A 226 5.97 14.37 -0.66
C PHE A 226 5.70 13.38 -1.79
N ILE A 227 5.23 12.16 -1.51
CA ILE A 227 4.84 11.20 -2.55
C ILE A 227 3.66 11.74 -3.36
N THR A 228 2.65 12.33 -2.73
CA THR A 228 1.51 12.94 -3.44
C THR A 228 1.96 14.15 -4.28
N CYS A 229 2.82 15.02 -3.76
CA CYS A 229 3.46 16.08 -4.55
C CYS A 229 4.26 15.51 -5.73
N GLY A 230 5.05 14.46 -5.51
CA GLY A 230 5.80 13.76 -6.56
C GLY A 230 4.88 13.17 -7.64
N ILE A 231 3.74 12.61 -7.25
CA ILE A 231 2.71 12.12 -8.19
C ILE A 231 2.14 13.27 -9.01
N ILE A 232 1.83 14.41 -8.41
CA ILE A 232 1.32 15.60 -9.12
C ILE A 232 2.38 16.12 -10.10
N ILE A 233 3.61 16.32 -9.64
CA ILE A 233 4.74 16.82 -10.45
C ILE A 233 5.03 15.86 -11.62
N SER A 234 4.95 14.55 -11.39
CA SER A 234 5.20 13.56 -12.44
C SER A 234 4.23 13.66 -13.62
N ARG A 235 3.04 14.25 -13.45
CA ARG A 235 2.07 14.43 -14.55
C ARG A 235 2.59 15.35 -15.65
N PHE A 236 3.50 16.27 -15.34
CA PHE A 236 4.09 17.21 -16.29
C PHE A 236 5.15 16.57 -17.20
N PHE A 237 5.62 15.35 -16.89
CA PHE A 237 6.65 14.68 -17.67
C PHE A 237 6.03 13.71 -18.68
N LYS A 238 6.44 13.77 -19.96
CA LYS A 238 5.90 12.87 -20.99
C LYS A 238 6.48 11.45 -20.91
N SER A 239 7.76 11.30 -20.58
CA SER A 239 8.45 10.00 -20.57
C SER A 239 8.14 9.20 -19.30
N ARG A 240 7.80 7.91 -19.47
CA ARG A 240 7.52 6.98 -18.35
C ARG A 240 8.66 6.91 -17.35
N TYR A 241 9.91 6.95 -17.83
CA TYR A 241 11.10 6.93 -16.99
C TYR A 241 11.09 8.05 -15.94
N TYR A 242 10.94 9.30 -16.37
CA TYR A 242 10.93 10.44 -15.47
C TYR A 242 9.71 10.44 -14.55
N LYS A 243 8.56 9.92 -15.02
CA LYS A 243 7.39 9.74 -14.14
C LYS A 243 7.71 8.85 -12.95
N TYR A 244 8.32 7.68 -13.18
CA TYR A 244 8.68 6.75 -12.11
C TYR A 244 9.81 7.28 -11.24
N LEU A 245 10.83 7.88 -11.85
CA LEU A 245 11.96 8.46 -11.12
C LEU A 245 11.52 9.56 -10.16
N ILE A 246 10.56 10.39 -10.54
CA ILE A 246 10.03 11.46 -9.67
C ILE A 246 9.16 10.89 -8.55
N LYS A 247 8.24 9.98 -8.90
CA LYS A 247 7.28 9.39 -7.92
C LYS A 247 7.97 8.56 -6.84
N PHE A 248 8.86 7.66 -7.26
CA PHE A 248 9.41 6.62 -6.38
C PHE A 248 10.87 6.85 -6.01
N GLY A 249 11.53 7.81 -6.66
CA GLY A 249 12.91 8.18 -6.40
C GLY A 249 13.03 9.53 -5.71
N PHE A 250 12.86 10.62 -6.46
CA PHE A 250 13.18 11.97 -5.99
C PHE A 250 12.32 12.44 -4.82
N ALA A 251 11.02 12.15 -4.82
CA ALA A 251 10.14 12.56 -3.73
C ALA A 251 10.53 11.94 -2.38
N PRO A 252 10.69 10.59 -2.26
CA PRO A 252 11.25 9.98 -1.05
C PRO A 252 12.68 10.46 -0.73
N PHE A 253 13.51 10.69 -1.76
CA PHE A 253 14.89 11.12 -1.57
C PHE A 253 15.00 12.52 -0.98
N ALA A 254 14.14 13.46 -1.39
CA ALA A 254 14.15 14.81 -0.84
C ALA A 254 13.91 14.80 0.68
N ILE A 255 13.01 13.93 1.16
CA ILE A 255 12.77 13.76 2.60
C ILE A 255 13.95 13.10 3.28
N ASN A 256 14.42 11.98 2.72
CA ASN A 256 15.58 11.26 3.21
C ASN A 256 16.81 12.18 3.31
N LEU A 257 16.98 13.11 2.37
CA LEU A 257 18.06 14.09 2.37
C LEU A 257 17.95 15.05 3.57
N LEU A 258 16.74 15.49 3.95
CA LEU A 258 16.55 16.32 5.15
C LEU A 258 16.96 15.57 6.42
N PHE A 259 16.55 14.30 6.54
CA PHE A 259 16.95 13.45 7.66
C PHE A 259 18.45 13.15 7.66
N LEU A 260 19.05 12.96 6.50
CA LEU A 260 20.47 12.73 6.32
C LEU A 260 21.29 13.96 6.74
N ILE A 261 20.87 15.16 6.32
CA ILE A 261 21.47 16.42 6.77
C ILE A 261 21.35 16.56 8.29
N ASN A 262 20.14 16.35 8.83
CA ASN A 262 19.92 16.40 10.29
C ASN A 262 20.81 15.41 11.04
N TYR A 263 20.95 14.20 10.53
CA TYR A 263 21.79 13.16 11.11
C TYR A 263 23.27 13.53 11.09
N PHE A 264 23.82 13.95 9.95
CA PHE A 264 25.26 14.24 9.84
C PHE A 264 25.70 15.49 10.59
N ILE A 265 24.86 16.53 10.64
CA ILE A 265 25.16 17.79 11.32
C ILE A 265 24.86 17.70 12.84
N ALA A 266 24.23 16.61 13.30
CA ALA A 266 23.87 16.46 14.71
C ALA A 266 25.08 16.56 15.66
N SER A 267 24.94 17.42 16.67
CA SER A 267 25.96 17.76 17.66
C SER A 267 25.51 17.38 19.07
N ASN A 268 26.31 17.70 20.09
CA ASN A 268 25.98 17.50 21.51
C ASN A 268 25.63 16.03 21.87
N PRO A 269 26.62 15.12 21.92
CA PRO A 269 26.37 13.73 22.28
C PRO A 269 25.91 13.59 23.74
N THR A 270 24.79 12.91 23.93
CA THR A 270 24.28 12.48 25.23
C THR A 270 24.12 10.97 25.24
N TYR A 271 24.54 10.33 26.33
CA TYR A 271 24.34 8.91 26.55
C TYR A 271 23.14 8.73 27.47
N GLU A 272 22.16 7.96 27.03
CA GLU A 272 21.00 7.61 27.85
C GLU A 272 20.90 6.08 27.97
N THR A 273 20.98 5.59 29.20
CA THR A 273 20.93 4.15 29.51
C THR A 273 19.61 3.80 30.17
N TYR A 274 18.98 2.72 29.70
CA TYR A 274 17.70 2.23 30.20
C TYR A 274 17.74 0.72 30.38
N TRP A 275 16.97 0.22 31.34
CA TRP A 275 16.63 -1.20 31.37
C TRP A 275 15.62 -1.52 30.28
N TYR A 276 15.80 -2.65 29.60
CA TYR A 276 14.82 -3.16 28.65
C TYR A 276 14.30 -4.53 29.09
N SER A 277 13.07 -4.81 28.69
CA SER A 277 12.47 -6.14 28.72
C SER A 277 12.01 -6.52 27.33
N TYR A 278 12.18 -7.78 26.98
CA TYR A 278 11.63 -8.36 25.77
C TYR A 278 10.54 -9.37 26.15
N SER A 279 9.29 -9.10 25.78
CA SER A 279 8.17 -10.03 26.02
C SER A 279 7.88 -10.82 24.75
N TYR A 280 8.07 -12.13 24.82
CA TYR A 280 7.78 -13.06 23.72
C TYR A 280 6.28 -13.15 23.38
N HIS A 281 5.40 -12.58 24.22
CA HIS A 281 3.94 -12.66 24.08
C HIS A 281 3.28 -11.44 23.40
N ASP A 282 4.05 -10.47 22.88
CA ASP A 282 3.50 -9.36 22.11
C ASP A 282 3.23 -9.81 20.65
N PRO A 283 1.97 -9.85 20.17
CA PRO A 283 1.57 -10.56 18.94
C PRO A 283 1.96 -9.87 17.63
N SER A 284 2.95 -8.96 17.62
CA SER A 284 3.39 -8.31 16.38
C SER A 284 4.29 -9.26 15.56
N PRO A 285 3.80 -9.89 14.48
CA PRO A 285 4.44 -11.07 13.88
C PRO A 285 5.62 -10.77 12.95
N ILE A 286 6.12 -9.52 12.93
CA ILE A 286 6.98 -9.03 11.84
C ILE A 286 8.31 -8.46 12.36
N LEU A 287 8.37 -7.88 13.57
CA LEU A 287 9.57 -7.25 14.11
C LEU A 287 9.63 -7.35 15.65
N PRO A 288 10.72 -7.85 16.26
CA PRO A 288 10.87 -7.88 17.71
C PRO A 288 10.96 -6.44 18.27
N LYS A 289 10.08 -6.11 19.23
CA LYS A 289 10.00 -4.78 19.84
C LYS A 289 10.34 -4.86 21.32
N ILE A 290 11.35 -4.11 21.75
CA ILE A 290 11.70 -4.05 23.18
C ILE A 290 10.82 -3.04 23.92
N THR A 291 10.52 -3.30 25.19
CA THR A 291 9.92 -2.32 26.12
C THR A 291 11.00 -1.77 27.04
N LEU A 292 11.13 -0.45 27.10
CA LEU A 292 12.07 0.23 27.99
C LEU A 292 11.38 0.57 29.32
N GLU A 293 12.18 0.71 30.38
CA GLU A 293 11.69 1.17 31.69
C GLU A 293 10.85 2.45 31.55
N ASN A 294 9.82 2.57 32.37
CA ASN A 294 8.91 3.72 32.39
C ASN A 294 8.27 4.05 31.02
N ASN A 295 8.16 3.07 30.11
CA ASN A 295 7.67 3.25 28.74
C ASN A 295 8.44 4.34 27.96
N ARG A 296 9.73 4.51 28.27
CA ARG A 296 10.58 5.45 27.52
C ARG A 296 10.62 5.04 26.05
N TYR A 297 10.58 6.04 25.20
CA TYR A 297 10.54 5.90 23.76
C TYR A 297 9.39 5.06 23.16
N ASP A 298 8.31 4.81 23.92
CA ASP A 298 7.20 3.95 23.49
C ASP A 298 6.59 4.37 22.13
N LYS A 299 6.50 5.70 21.91
CA LYS A 299 5.97 6.34 20.70
C LYS A 299 6.93 6.35 19.50
N TYR A 300 8.19 5.99 19.70
CA TYR A 300 9.25 6.06 18.69
C TYR A 300 9.62 4.65 18.22
N THR A 301 8.75 4.06 17.40
CA THR A 301 8.87 2.68 16.93
C THR A 301 10.24 2.38 16.32
N GLY A 302 10.81 3.31 15.54
CA GLY A 302 12.10 3.10 14.87
C GLY A 302 13.26 2.78 15.81
N ILE A 303 13.29 3.40 16.99
CA ILE A 303 14.36 3.20 17.99
C ILE A 303 14.17 1.89 18.76
N ARG A 304 12.92 1.42 18.88
CA ARG A 304 12.57 0.17 19.55
C ARG A 304 12.76 -1.06 18.67
N LEU A 305 12.95 -0.85 17.36
CA LEU A 305 13.27 -1.88 16.39
C LEU A 305 14.77 -2.13 16.43
N ILE A 306 15.18 -3.20 17.10
CA ILE A 306 16.58 -3.58 17.14
C ILE A 306 16.79 -4.76 16.20
N PHE A 307 17.60 -4.52 15.18
CA PHE A 307 17.93 -5.50 14.14
C PHE A 307 19.11 -6.41 14.50
N ASP A 308 19.68 -6.25 15.70
CA ASP A 308 20.80 -7.05 16.21
C ASP A 308 20.23 -8.33 16.87
N GLY A 309 19.99 -9.34 16.04
CA GLY A 309 19.20 -10.52 16.34
C GLY A 309 19.78 -11.53 17.34
N GLU A 310 20.95 -11.26 17.93
CA GLU A 310 21.63 -12.22 18.83
C GLU A 310 21.65 -11.81 20.32
N LYS A 311 21.25 -10.58 20.69
CA LYS A 311 21.54 -10.04 22.04
C LYS A 311 20.35 -9.73 22.96
N ILE A 312 19.12 -9.98 22.53
CA ILE A 312 17.94 -9.40 23.22
C ILE A 312 17.01 -10.48 23.74
N ILE A 313 17.58 -11.47 24.44
CA ILE A 313 16.79 -12.47 25.15
C ILE A 313 16.86 -12.13 26.64
N GLY A 314 15.70 -11.83 27.25
CA GLY A 314 15.58 -11.53 28.68
C GLY A 314 15.59 -10.03 29.03
N HIS A 315 16.33 -9.69 30.08
CA HIS A 315 16.44 -8.34 30.64
C HIS A 315 17.89 -7.89 30.62
N GLY A 316 18.14 -6.68 30.14
CA GLY A 316 19.49 -6.12 30.05
C GLY A 316 19.48 -4.60 30.05
N LYS A 317 20.64 -4.00 29.85
CA LYS A 317 20.76 -2.55 29.71
C LYS A 317 20.98 -2.18 28.26
N ILE A 318 20.36 -1.08 27.85
CA ILE A 318 20.55 -0.50 26.54
C ILE A 318 20.96 0.95 26.68
N THR A 319 22.08 1.30 26.07
CA THR A 319 22.64 2.65 26.06
C THR A 319 22.53 3.24 24.66
N TYR A 320 21.79 4.33 24.54
CA TYR A 320 21.65 5.09 23.30
C TYR A 320 22.60 6.29 23.32
N LEU A 321 23.40 6.42 22.26
CA LEU A 321 24.10 7.66 21.94
C LEU A 321 23.16 8.56 21.14
N ILE A 322 22.63 9.59 21.79
CA ILE A 322 21.73 10.57 21.18
C ILE A 322 22.52 11.84 20.82
N LYS A 323 22.18 12.46 19.71
CA LYS A 323 22.70 13.78 19.31
C LYS A 323 21.55 14.71 18.93
N ASP A 324 21.73 15.99 19.18
CA ASP A 324 20.77 17.03 18.78
C ASP A 324 20.99 17.40 17.32
N GLY A 325 19.99 17.11 16.48
CA GLY A 325 20.03 17.45 15.06
C GLY A 325 19.75 18.92 14.79
N CYS A 326 20.28 19.44 13.68
CA CYS A 326 20.15 20.85 13.31
C CYS A 326 18.72 21.30 12.98
N LEU A 327 17.81 20.37 12.68
CA LEU A 327 16.38 20.64 12.45
C LEU A 327 15.56 20.56 13.75
N GLY A 328 16.23 20.48 14.91
CA GLY A 328 15.58 20.32 16.22
C GLY A 328 15.15 18.88 16.54
N PHE A 329 15.42 17.93 15.65
CA PHE A 329 15.14 16.52 15.87
C PHE A 329 16.37 15.79 16.41
N ARG A 330 16.21 15.17 17.58
CA ARG A 330 17.24 14.30 18.15
C ARG A 330 17.38 13.02 17.35
N VAL A 331 18.59 12.49 17.25
CA VAL A 331 18.92 11.28 16.49
C VAL A 331 19.72 10.31 17.33
N VAL A 332 19.40 9.02 17.22
CA VAL A 332 20.22 7.93 17.77
C VAL A 332 21.34 7.63 16.79
N LYS A 333 22.59 7.73 17.25
CA LYS A 333 23.80 7.45 16.46
C LYS A 333 24.31 6.03 16.64
N GLN A 334 24.17 5.51 17.86
CA GLN A 334 24.68 4.20 18.24
C GLN A 334 23.80 3.64 19.35
N THR A 335 23.60 2.34 19.31
CA THR A 335 22.90 1.57 20.34
C THR A 335 23.87 0.52 20.85
N ILE A 336 24.12 0.53 22.16
CA ILE A 336 24.98 -0.44 22.84
C ILE A 336 24.07 -1.27 23.74
N ILE A 337 24.12 -2.59 23.62
CA ILE A 337 23.33 -3.54 24.39
C ILE A 337 24.30 -4.29 25.30
N GLU A 338 24.04 -4.23 26.59
CA GLU A 338 24.85 -4.82 27.68
C GLU A 338 24.08 -5.91 28.42
#